data_AF-A0A4W2GVC8-F1
#
_entry.id   AF-A0A4W2GVC8-F1
#
_cell.length_a   1.000
_cell.length_b   1.000
_cell.length_c   1.000
_cell.angle_alpha   90.00
_cell.angle_beta   90.00
_cell.angle_gamma   90.00
#
_symmetry.space_group_name_H-M   'P 1'
#
loop_
_entity.id
_entity.type
_entity.pdbx_description
1 polymer ?
#
loop_
_entity_poly.entity_id
_entity_poly.type
_entity_poly.pdbx_seq_one_letter_code
_entity_poly.pdbx_strand_id
1 'polypeptide(L)'
;MDSKNELNQFKSDLQNKTQELETTQRHLQEMKLQLVEEEYTTLALESTEERLHDAANRGAQSVGLGKIEKHDRSSKDKENAKSLDKPEQFLYELSLIPNFSERVFCILFQSTFSESICSIRCKLELLQKLCETLKHGSGVMQVLGLVLAFGNYMNGGNNTRGQADSFGLDILLKLKDVKSRDNSRSLLSYIVSYDLHNFDEDAGKEQCVFPLPKPQDLFQASQMKFEDFQKDLRKLKKDLRACEVEVGKVYQVPSKEHIQPFKENMEQFIIQAKIDQEAEENSLTETHKCFLETTAYFSMRPKIGEKEVSPNVFFGIWHEFSSHFKDFWKNENKLIL
;
A
#
# COMPACT_ATOMS: atom_id res chain seq x y z
N MET A 1 -55.21 -1.83 -30.85
CA MET A 1 -55.15 -2.65 -29.61
C MET A 1 -53.75 -2.64 -29.00
N ASP A 2 -52.73 -2.21 -29.74
CA ASP A 2 -51.31 -2.34 -29.39
C ASP A 2 -50.81 -1.38 -28.29
N SER A 3 -51.26 -0.12 -28.28
CA SER A 3 -50.75 0.88 -27.31
C SER A 3 -51.11 0.58 -25.85
N LYS A 4 -52.18 -0.19 -25.60
CA LYS A 4 -52.56 -0.65 -24.25
C LYS A 4 -51.65 -1.77 -23.76
N ASN A 5 -51.18 -2.63 -24.66
CA ASN A 5 -50.23 -3.69 -24.35
C ASN A 5 -48.83 -3.12 -24.10
N GLU A 6 -48.40 -2.14 -24.91
CA GLU A 6 -47.12 -1.43 -24.69
C GLU A 6 -47.08 -0.67 -23.36
N LEU A 7 -48.16 0.01 -22.99
CA LEU A 7 -48.25 0.70 -21.70
C LEU A 7 -48.24 -0.28 -20.51
N ASN A 8 -48.87 -1.44 -20.66
CA ASN A 8 -48.85 -2.48 -19.63
C ASN A 8 -47.46 -3.13 -19.51
N GLN A 9 -46.76 -3.33 -20.64
CA GLN A 9 -45.38 -3.80 -20.65
C GLN A 9 -44.45 -2.81 -19.96
N PHE A 10 -44.55 -1.52 -20.30
CA PHE A 10 -43.73 -0.47 -19.68
C PHE A 10 -43.98 -0.36 -18.17
N LYS A 11 -45.23 -0.51 -17.71
CA LYS A 11 -45.56 -0.56 -16.28
C LYS A 11 -44.94 -1.77 -15.59
N SER A 12 -45.00 -2.95 -16.23
CA SER A 12 -44.37 -4.16 -15.71
C SER A 12 -42.85 -3.99 -15.60
N ASP A 13 -42.20 -3.43 -16.63
CA ASP A 13 -40.75 -3.23 -16.65
C ASP A 13 -40.31 -2.21 -15.59
N LEU A 14 -41.09 -1.15 -15.39
CA LEU A 14 -40.84 -0.14 -14.36
C LEU A 14 -40.99 -0.75 -12.95
N GLN A 15 -41.98 -1.62 -12.77
CA GLN A 15 -42.22 -2.31 -11.51
C GLN A 15 -41.08 -3.30 -11.20
N ASN A 16 -40.60 -4.05 -12.21
CA ASN A 16 -39.43 -4.92 -12.09
C ASN A 16 -38.16 -4.13 -11.74
N LYS A 17 -37.89 -3.01 -12.42
CA LYS A 17 -36.75 -2.15 -12.12
C LYS A 17 -36.81 -1.53 -10.73
N THR A 18 -38.01 -1.20 -10.26
CA THR A 18 -38.22 -0.71 -8.88
C THR A 18 -37.86 -1.79 -7.87
N GLN A 19 -38.28 -3.03 -8.11
CA GLN A 19 -37.97 -4.18 -7.27
C GLN A 19 -36.46 -4.50 -7.26
N GLU A 20 -35.80 -4.43 -8.41
CA GLU A 20 -34.34 -4.58 -8.53
C GLU A 20 -33.58 -3.50 -7.77
N LEU A 21 -34.04 -2.25 -7.83
CA LEU A 21 -33.45 -1.14 -7.10
C LEU A 21 -33.59 -1.32 -5.59
N GLU A 22 -34.76 -1.71 -5.09
CA GLU A 22 -34.99 -2.00 -3.67
C GLU A 22 -34.12 -3.17 -3.19
N THR A 23 -33.95 -4.19 -4.03
CA THR A 23 -33.09 -5.34 -3.73
C THR A 23 -31.61 -4.94 -3.69
N THR A 24 -31.18 -4.07 -4.60
CA THR A 24 -29.82 -3.54 -4.63
C THR A 24 -29.54 -2.66 -3.41
N GLN A 25 -30.50 -1.81 -3.03
CA GLN A 25 -30.38 -0.98 -1.83
C GLN A 25 -30.30 -1.81 -0.55
N ARG A 26 -31.07 -2.91 -0.45
CA ARG A 26 -30.98 -3.84 0.67
C ARG A 26 -29.59 -4.49 0.76
N HIS A 27 -29.06 -5.03 -0.34
CA HIS A 27 -27.71 -5.59 -0.37
C HIS A 27 -26.64 -4.55 -0.02
N LEU A 28 -26.76 -3.32 -0.51
CA LEU A 28 -25.81 -2.25 -0.19
C LEU A 28 -25.84 -1.87 1.29
N GLN A 29 -27.02 -1.96 1.92
CA GLN A 29 -27.20 -1.72 3.35
C GLN A 29 -26.64 -2.86 4.20
N GLU A 30 -26.82 -4.11 3.76
CA GLU A 30 -26.21 -5.30 4.37
C GLU A 30 -24.68 -5.28 4.26
N MET A 31 -24.13 -4.94 3.09
CA MET A 31 -22.69 -4.73 2.91
C MET A 31 -22.14 -3.61 3.80
N LYS A 32 -22.87 -2.50 3.94
CA LYS A 32 -22.48 -1.42 4.88
C LYS A 32 -22.48 -1.92 6.32
N LEU A 33 -23.45 -2.75 6.70
CA LEU A 33 -23.51 -3.32 8.04
C LEU A 33 -22.34 -4.28 8.28
N GLN A 34 -22.02 -5.14 7.31
CA GLN A 34 -20.87 -6.04 7.35
C GLN A 34 -19.55 -5.28 7.44
N LEU A 35 -19.37 -4.20 6.68
CA LEU A 35 -18.17 -3.37 6.76
C LEU A 35 -18.03 -2.67 8.12
N VAL A 36 -19.15 -2.22 8.71
CA VAL A 36 -19.14 -1.65 10.07
C VAL A 36 -18.88 -2.72 11.13
N GLU A 37 -19.38 -3.94 10.94
CA GLU A 37 -19.05 -5.08 11.81
C GLU A 37 -17.58 -5.50 11.68
N GLU A 38 -17.03 -5.53 10.47
CA GLU A 38 -15.60 -5.78 10.22
C GLU A 38 -14.74 -4.68 10.83
N GLU A 39 -15.10 -3.40 10.65
CA GLU A 39 -14.39 -2.26 11.24
C GLU A 39 -14.50 -2.27 12.78
N TYR A 40 -15.64 -2.63 13.35
CA TYR A 40 -15.81 -2.81 14.79
C TYR A 40 -15.02 -4.02 15.32
N THR A 41 -14.92 -5.10 14.54
CA THR A 41 -14.13 -6.29 14.90
C THR A 41 -12.64 -5.99 14.81
N THR A 42 -12.19 -5.24 13.80
CA THR A 42 -10.83 -4.74 13.68
C THR A 42 -10.51 -3.76 14.80
N LEU A 43 -11.37 -2.80 15.12
CA LEU A 43 -11.19 -1.90 16.27
C LEU A 43 -11.24 -2.64 17.62
N ALA A 44 -12.04 -3.70 17.75
CA ALA A 44 -12.08 -4.55 18.95
C ALA A 44 -10.82 -5.43 19.04
N LEU A 45 -10.28 -5.89 17.91
CA LEU A 45 -9.02 -6.61 17.80
C LEU A 45 -7.84 -5.68 18.08
N GLU A 46 -7.74 -4.50 17.46
CA GLU A 46 -6.74 -3.46 17.73
C GLU A 46 -6.83 -2.97 19.19
N SER A 47 -8.04 -2.78 19.73
CA SER A 47 -8.24 -2.42 21.13
C SER A 47 -7.91 -3.58 22.07
N THR A 48 -8.12 -4.84 21.68
CA THR A 48 -7.63 -6.00 22.47
C THR A 48 -6.14 -6.21 22.30
N GLU A 49 -5.56 -5.84 21.16
CA GLU A 49 -4.14 -5.87 20.85
C GLU A 49 -3.40 -4.84 21.68
N GLU A 50 -3.87 -3.59 21.69
CA GLU A 50 -3.37 -2.51 22.52
C GLU A 50 -3.58 -2.81 24.00
N ARG A 51 -4.74 -3.37 24.40
CA ARG A 51 -4.99 -3.81 25.78
C ARG A 51 -4.16 -5.02 26.20
N LEU A 52 -3.85 -5.95 25.30
CA LEU A 52 -2.99 -7.12 25.57
C LEU A 52 -1.53 -6.73 25.57
N HIS A 53 -1.10 -5.85 24.68
CA HIS A 53 0.24 -5.26 24.64
C HIS A 53 0.48 -4.40 25.89
N ASP A 54 -0.49 -3.57 26.26
CA ASP A 54 -0.48 -2.82 27.49
C ASP A 54 -0.62 -3.71 28.73
N ALA A 55 -1.43 -4.77 28.72
CA ALA A 55 -1.52 -5.71 29.83
C ALA A 55 -0.27 -6.58 29.95
N ALA A 56 0.44 -6.87 28.86
CA ALA A 56 1.74 -7.50 28.87
C ALA A 56 2.81 -6.55 29.44
N ASN A 57 2.79 -5.27 29.03
CA ASN A 57 3.71 -4.25 29.52
C ASN A 57 3.42 -3.79 30.96
N ARG A 58 2.13 -3.70 31.35
CA ARG A 58 1.68 -3.34 32.71
C ARG A 58 1.67 -4.56 33.65
N GLY A 59 1.32 -5.74 33.16
CA GLY A 59 1.33 -7.00 33.90
C GLY A 59 2.74 -7.50 34.23
N ALA A 60 3.75 -7.06 33.46
CA ALA A 60 5.15 -7.19 33.84
C ALA A 60 5.55 -6.35 35.08
N GLN A 61 4.68 -5.45 35.57
CA GLN A 61 4.82 -4.95 36.94
C GLN A 61 4.27 -6.02 37.90
N SER A 62 5.20 -6.81 38.44
CA SER A 62 5.05 -7.83 39.50
C SER A 62 4.19 -7.43 40.72
N VAL A 63 3.77 -6.18 40.82
CA VAL A 63 3.09 -5.58 41.98
C VAL A 63 1.59 -5.90 42.02
N GLY A 64 0.92 -6.08 40.88
CA GLY A 64 -0.53 -6.34 40.80
C GLY A 64 -0.88 -7.82 41.01
N LEU A 65 -0.26 -8.70 40.22
CA LEU A 65 -0.48 -10.15 40.28
C LEU A 65 -0.10 -10.76 41.64
N GLY A 66 0.99 -10.28 42.25
CA GLY A 66 1.40 -10.73 43.58
C GLY A 66 0.42 -10.38 44.71
N LYS A 67 -0.45 -9.37 44.53
CA LYS A 67 -1.53 -9.04 45.47
C LYS A 67 -2.76 -9.91 45.24
N ILE A 68 -3.09 -10.20 43.98
CA ILE A 68 -4.23 -11.04 43.58
C ILE A 68 -4.00 -12.50 43.97
N GLU A 69 -2.79 -13.05 43.72
CA GLU A 69 -2.44 -14.41 44.15
C GLU A 69 -2.42 -14.56 45.68
N LYS A 70 -1.96 -13.54 46.40
CA LYS A 70 -2.00 -13.52 47.88
C LYS A 70 -3.43 -13.44 48.39
N HIS A 71 -4.30 -12.68 47.72
CA HIS A 71 -5.71 -12.58 48.05
C HIS A 71 -6.41 -13.94 47.86
N ASP A 72 -6.25 -14.61 46.70
CA ASP A 72 -6.83 -15.94 46.41
C ASP A 72 -6.36 -17.02 47.40
N ARG A 73 -5.06 -17.04 47.74
CA ARG A 73 -4.53 -17.96 48.76
C ARG A 73 -5.09 -17.67 50.15
N SER A 74 -5.21 -16.39 50.54
CA SER A 74 -5.76 -16.01 51.84
C SER A 74 -7.27 -16.22 51.95
N SER A 75 -7.98 -16.22 50.82
CA SER A 75 -9.43 -16.40 50.76
C SER A 75 -9.86 -17.87 50.82
N LYS A 76 -9.01 -18.80 50.38
CA LYS A 76 -9.28 -20.25 50.48
C LYS A 76 -9.26 -20.77 51.93
N ASP A 77 -8.59 -20.06 52.85
CA ASP A 77 -8.47 -20.44 54.25
C ASP A 77 -9.46 -19.72 55.20
N LYS A 78 -10.37 -18.88 54.67
CA LYS A 78 -11.33 -18.11 55.50
C LYS A 78 -12.74 -18.16 54.93
N GLU A 79 -13.67 -18.64 55.75
CA GLU A 79 -15.13 -18.75 55.47
C GLU A 79 -15.84 -17.43 55.10
N ASN A 80 -15.16 -16.26 55.19
CA ASN A 80 -15.71 -14.92 54.95
C ASN A 80 -14.83 -14.02 54.06
N ALA A 81 -14.04 -14.60 53.16
CA ALA A 81 -13.21 -13.81 52.27
C ALA A 81 -14.03 -13.14 51.15
N LYS A 82 -13.78 -11.86 50.88
CA LYS A 82 -14.35 -11.17 49.71
C LYS A 82 -13.93 -11.91 48.44
N SER A 83 -14.88 -12.21 47.56
CA SER A 83 -14.55 -12.69 46.21
C SER A 83 -13.79 -11.62 45.44
N LEU A 84 -12.87 -12.02 44.57
CA LEU A 84 -12.27 -11.12 43.58
C LEU A 84 -13.39 -10.44 42.77
N ASP A 85 -13.22 -9.17 42.43
CA ASP A 85 -14.14 -8.54 41.48
C ASP A 85 -13.90 -9.06 40.04
N LYS A 86 -14.81 -8.77 39.10
CA LYS A 86 -14.73 -9.32 37.74
C LYS A 86 -13.40 -8.99 37.03
N PRO A 87 -12.87 -7.75 37.11
CA PRO A 87 -11.53 -7.43 36.59
C PRO A 87 -10.40 -8.22 37.25
N GLU A 88 -10.39 -8.36 38.58
CA GLU A 88 -9.37 -9.11 39.31
C GLU A 88 -9.43 -10.61 39.02
N GLN A 89 -10.64 -11.16 38.88
CA GLN A 89 -10.85 -12.56 38.49
C GLN A 89 -10.31 -12.82 37.07
N PHE A 90 -10.59 -11.92 36.12
CA PHE A 90 -10.05 -12.03 34.76
C PHE A 90 -8.51 -12.01 34.75
N LEU A 91 -7.89 -11.08 35.49
CA LEU A 91 -6.42 -11.02 35.59
C LEU A 91 -5.82 -12.26 36.26
N TYR A 92 -6.51 -12.84 37.25
CA TYR A 92 -6.12 -14.11 37.86
C TYR A 92 -6.22 -15.27 36.87
N GLU A 93 -7.31 -15.38 36.12
CA GLU A 93 -7.47 -16.43 35.11
C GLU A 93 -6.38 -16.35 34.03
N LEU A 94 -5.99 -15.15 33.59
CA LEU A 94 -4.86 -14.96 32.69
C LEU A 94 -3.52 -15.39 33.32
N SER A 95 -3.32 -15.15 34.62
CA SER A 95 -2.08 -15.52 35.31
C SER A 95 -1.91 -17.03 35.47
N LEU A 96 -3.00 -17.80 35.38
CA LEU A 96 -2.96 -19.26 35.38
C LEU A 96 -2.44 -19.84 34.05
N ILE A 97 -2.40 -19.04 32.98
CA ILE A 97 -1.90 -19.47 31.67
C ILE A 97 -0.36 -19.56 31.72
N PRO A 98 0.24 -20.74 31.50
CA PRO A 98 1.70 -20.88 31.50
C PRO A 98 2.33 -20.03 30.40
N ASN A 99 3.35 -19.25 30.76
CA ASN A 99 4.06 -18.36 29.84
C ASN A 99 3.13 -17.38 29.09
N PHE A 100 2.14 -16.85 29.80
CA PHE A 100 1.15 -15.93 29.22
C PHE A 100 1.81 -14.76 28.47
N SER A 101 2.79 -14.09 29.10
CA SER A 101 3.48 -12.95 28.51
C SER A 101 4.22 -13.31 27.21
N GLU A 102 4.91 -14.44 27.19
CA GLU A 102 5.62 -14.91 26.00
C GLU A 102 4.66 -15.29 24.87
N ARG A 103 3.54 -15.96 25.20
CA ARG A 103 2.52 -16.33 24.21
C ARG A 103 1.88 -15.11 23.58
N VAL A 104 1.49 -14.13 24.39
CA VAL A 104 0.92 -12.87 23.90
C VAL A 104 1.93 -12.16 23.01
N PHE A 105 3.18 -12.03 23.44
CA PHE A 105 4.23 -11.43 22.60
C PHE A 105 4.33 -12.08 21.22
N CYS A 106 4.36 -13.42 21.15
CA CYS A 106 4.49 -14.13 19.88
C CYS A 106 3.26 -13.97 18.98
N ILE A 107 2.05 -14.00 19.55
CA ILE A 107 0.80 -13.83 18.81
C ILE A 107 0.70 -12.41 18.23
N LEU A 108 1.05 -11.40 19.02
CA LEU A 108 1.10 -10.00 18.56
C LEU A 108 2.15 -9.80 17.47
N PHE A 109 3.33 -10.39 17.67
CA PHE A 109 4.41 -10.33 16.69
C PHE A 109 4.02 -10.98 15.36
N GLN A 110 3.25 -12.08 15.38
CA GLN A 110 2.78 -12.72 14.16
C GLN A 110 1.95 -11.78 13.27
N SER A 111 1.01 -11.02 13.85
CA SER A 111 0.18 -10.07 13.08
C SER A 111 1.03 -8.93 12.52
N THR A 112 1.76 -8.26 13.41
CA THR A 112 2.60 -7.10 13.05
C THR A 112 3.70 -7.44 12.04
N PHE A 113 4.29 -8.64 12.10
CA PHE A 113 5.26 -9.12 11.11
C PHE A 113 4.61 -9.28 9.74
N SER A 114 3.45 -9.93 9.68
CA SER A 114 2.72 -10.21 8.43
C SER A 114 2.31 -8.91 7.72
N GLU A 115 1.78 -7.94 8.48
CA GLU A 115 1.43 -6.61 7.97
C GLU A 115 2.66 -5.85 7.47
N SER A 116 3.77 -5.88 8.22
CA SER A 116 5.00 -5.17 7.86
C SER A 116 5.62 -5.73 6.58
N ILE A 117 5.71 -7.07 6.45
CA ILE A 117 6.18 -7.73 5.23
C ILE A 117 5.28 -7.41 4.05
N CYS A 118 3.96 -7.49 4.21
CA CYS A 118 3.01 -7.15 3.14
C CYS A 118 3.17 -5.69 2.69
N SER A 119 3.31 -4.75 3.64
CA SER A 119 3.53 -3.34 3.33
C SER A 119 4.83 -3.11 2.55
N ILE A 120 5.92 -3.79 2.93
CA ILE A 120 7.20 -3.71 2.21
C ILE A 120 7.03 -4.26 0.80
N ARG A 121 6.45 -5.45 0.65
CA ARG A 121 6.21 -6.11 -0.63
C ARG A 121 5.45 -5.20 -1.60
N CYS A 122 4.30 -4.68 -1.20
CA CYS A 122 3.48 -3.82 -2.07
C CYS A 122 4.24 -2.56 -2.54
N LYS A 123 5.10 -1.99 -1.68
CA LYS A 123 5.91 -0.81 -2.05
C LYS A 123 7.03 -1.18 -3.03
N LEU A 124 7.67 -2.33 -2.85
CA LEU A 124 8.70 -2.81 -3.78
C LEU A 124 8.09 -3.16 -5.15
N GLU A 125 6.96 -3.85 -5.17
CA GLU A 125 6.20 -4.14 -6.39
C GLU A 125 5.79 -2.85 -7.13
N LEU A 126 5.36 -1.81 -6.40
CA LEU A 126 5.07 -0.52 -6.99
C LEU A 126 6.30 0.10 -7.67
N LEU A 127 7.46 0.10 -6.99
CA LEU A 127 8.71 0.62 -7.55
C LEU A 127 9.11 -0.13 -8.82
N GLN A 128 9.05 -1.47 -8.80
CA GLN A 128 9.35 -2.31 -9.97
C GLN A 128 8.39 -2.03 -11.13
N LYS A 129 7.08 -1.98 -10.85
CA LYS A 129 6.06 -1.69 -11.85
C LYS A 129 6.26 -0.33 -12.50
N LEU A 130 6.58 0.70 -11.72
CA LEU A 130 6.85 2.03 -12.24
C LEU A 130 8.12 2.04 -13.11
N CYS A 131 9.19 1.38 -12.68
CA CYS A 131 10.41 1.25 -13.48
C CYS A 131 10.13 0.60 -14.84
N GLU A 132 9.39 -0.51 -14.83
CA GLU A 132 9.01 -1.24 -16.04
C GLU A 132 8.11 -0.42 -16.96
N THR A 133 7.07 0.22 -16.40
CA THR A 133 6.14 1.06 -17.16
C THR A 133 6.87 2.25 -17.80
N LEU A 134 7.82 2.87 -17.09
CA LEU A 134 8.56 4.02 -17.62
C LEU A 134 9.52 3.61 -18.74
N LYS A 135 10.15 2.43 -18.67
CA LYS A 135 11.08 1.95 -19.70
C LYS A 135 10.38 1.41 -20.94
N HIS A 136 9.26 0.69 -20.76
CA HIS A 136 8.68 -0.12 -21.84
C HIS A 136 7.19 0.18 -22.11
N GLY A 137 6.57 1.08 -21.34
CA GLY A 137 5.18 1.49 -21.57
C GLY A 137 5.05 2.20 -22.92
N SER A 138 4.19 1.69 -23.80
CA SER A 138 3.96 2.25 -25.14
C SER A 138 3.54 3.71 -25.10
N GLY A 139 2.62 4.07 -24.18
CA GLY A 139 2.20 5.45 -23.98
C GLY A 139 3.33 6.36 -23.53
N VAL A 140 4.24 5.87 -22.66
CA VAL A 140 5.43 6.63 -22.24
C VAL A 140 6.37 6.85 -23.43
N MET A 141 6.68 5.79 -24.17
CA MET A 141 7.55 5.87 -25.36
C MET A 141 6.98 6.81 -26.43
N GLN A 142 5.67 6.76 -26.66
CA GLN A 142 4.98 7.63 -27.60
C GLN A 142 5.07 9.10 -27.18
N VAL A 143 4.74 9.41 -25.92
CA VAL A 143 4.83 10.78 -25.40
C VAL A 143 6.27 11.31 -25.48
N LEU A 144 7.27 10.51 -25.09
CA LEU A 144 8.68 10.90 -25.23
C LEU A 144 9.09 11.12 -26.70
N GLY A 145 8.58 10.28 -27.61
CA GLY A 145 8.77 10.44 -29.05
C GLY A 145 8.18 11.76 -29.58
N LEU A 146 6.99 12.15 -29.13
CA LEU A 146 6.37 13.43 -29.48
C LEU A 146 7.19 14.62 -28.95
N VAL A 147 7.68 14.53 -27.71
CA VAL A 147 8.57 15.56 -27.13
C VAL A 147 9.84 15.71 -27.99
N LEU A 148 10.46 14.60 -28.39
CA LEU A 148 11.65 14.62 -29.24
C LEU A 148 11.35 15.22 -30.62
N ALA A 149 10.29 14.75 -31.27
CA ALA A 149 9.91 15.16 -32.62
C ALA A 149 9.58 16.65 -32.70
N PHE A 150 8.72 17.14 -31.81
CA PHE A 150 8.40 18.57 -31.77
C PHE A 150 9.57 19.41 -31.30
N GLY A 151 10.37 18.92 -30.36
CA GLY A 151 11.61 19.58 -29.94
C GLY A 151 12.57 19.80 -31.10
N ASN A 152 12.83 18.76 -31.89
CA ASN A 152 13.69 18.83 -33.08
C ASN A 152 13.14 19.78 -34.14
N TYR A 153 11.83 19.70 -34.42
CA TYR A 153 11.18 20.59 -35.39
C TYR A 153 11.29 22.06 -34.96
N MET A 154 10.96 22.37 -33.71
CA MET A 154 10.97 23.75 -33.19
C MET A 154 12.39 24.34 -33.11
N ASN A 155 13.41 23.51 -32.92
CA ASN A 155 14.81 23.93 -32.87
C ASN A 155 15.53 23.76 -34.22
N GLY A 156 14.80 23.54 -35.32
CA GLY A 156 15.34 23.42 -36.66
C GLY A 156 16.25 24.61 -37.03
N GLY A 157 17.42 24.31 -37.59
CA GLY A 157 18.47 25.30 -37.88
C GLY A 157 19.47 25.55 -36.73
N ASN A 158 19.22 25.01 -35.53
CA ASN A 158 20.23 24.93 -34.48
C ASN A 158 20.93 23.56 -34.52
N ASN A 159 22.20 23.54 -34.93
CA ASN A 159 23.00 22.31 -35.07
C ASN A 159 23.19 21.51 -33.77
N THR A 160 22.88 22.07 -32.60
CA THR A 160 23.01 21.39 -31.30
C THR A 160 21.67 20.97 -30.69
N ARG A 161 20.53 21.50 -31.18
CA ARG A 161 19.20 21.30 -30.58
C ARG A 161 18.13 20.79 -31.53
N GLY A 162 18.28 21.02 -32.84
CA GLY A 162 17.28 20.67 -33.85
C GLY A 162 17.44 19.28 -34.46
N GLN A 163 18.49 18.54 -34.10
CA GLN A 163 18.83 17.20 -34.62
C GLN A 163 19.30 16.31 -33.46
N ALA A 164 18.58 16.35 -32.33
CA ALA A 164 18.90 15.57 -31.15
C ALA A 164 18.34 14.14 -31.28
N ASP A 165 19.11 13.16 -30.81
CA ASP A 165 18.66 11.76 -30.66
C ASP A 165 17.98 11.52 -29.31
N SER A 166 18.24 12.38 -28.32
CA SER A 166 17.69 12.29 -26.97
C SER A 166 17.64 13.67 -26.30
N PHE A 167 16.92 13.76 -25.18
CA PHE A 167 16.87 14.95 -24.34
C PHE A 167 17.01 14.56 -22.86
N GLY A 168 17.50 15.49 -22.05
CA GLY A 168 17.54 15.33 -20.60
C GLY A 168 16.13 15.34 -20.00
N LEU A 169 15.87 14.48 -19.02
CA LEU A 169 14.55 14.32 -18.41
C LEU A 169 14.02 15.64 -17.78
N ASP A 170 14.90 16.57 -17.41
CA ASP A 170 14.55 17.89 -16.89
C ASP A 170 13.76 18.75 -17.89
N ILE A 171 13.84 18.45 -19.20
CA ILE A 171 13.04 19.12 -20.23
C ILE A 171 11.54 18.91 -20.02
N LEU A 172 11.12 17.75 -19.48
CA LEU A 172 9.70 17.45 -19.26
C LEU A 172 9.02 18.50 -18.38
N LEU A 173 9.73 19.05 -17.40
CA LEU A 173 9.20 20.08 -16.49
C LEU A 173 9.02 21.44 -17.15
N LYS A 174 9.74 21.70 -18.26
CA LYS A 174 9.74 22.99 -18.96
C LYS A 174 8.68 23.08 -20.05
N LEU A 175 8.09 21.95 -20.47
CA LEU A 175 7.13 21.90 -21.60
C LEU A 175 5.86 22.73 -21.34
N LYS A 176 5.47 22.91 -20.08
CA LYS A 176 4.32 23.76 -19.71
C LYS A 176 4.60 25.25 -19.91
N ASP A 177 5.87 25.66 -19.89
CA ASP A 177 6.30 27.06 -19.94
C ASP A 177 6.63 27.52 -21.36
N VAL A 178 6.89 26.59 -22.28
CA VAL A 178 7.02 26.90 -23.71
C VAL A 178 5.64 27.17 -24.28
N LYS A 179 5.35 28.41 -24.67
CA LYS A 179 4.03 28.84 -25.16
C LYS A 179 4.03 29.19 -26.64
N SER A 180 2.85 29.15 -27.25
CA SER A 180 2.56 29.74 -28.56
C SER A 180 2.78 31.26 -28.53
N ARG A 181 2.93 31.88 -29.72
CA ARG A 181 3.21 33.32 -29.86
C ARG A 181 2.14 34.22 -29.20
N ASP A 182 0.90 33.76 -29.20
CA ASP A 182 -0.26 34.44 -28.62
C ASP A 182 -0.54 34.02 -27.16
N ASN A 183 0.32 33.18 -26.57
CA ASN A 183 0.17 32.60 -25.22
C ASN A 183 -1.11 31.78 -24.99
N SER A 184 -1.84 31.42 -26.04
CA SER A 184 -3.09 30.64 -25.92
C SER A 184 -2.85 29.19 -25.52
N ARG A 185 -1.66 28.64 -25.83
CA ARG A 185 -1.36 27.22 -25.62
C ARG A 185 0.09 26.97 -25.22
N SER A 186 0.33 25.99 -24.34
CA SER A 186 1.67 25.46 -24.08
C SER A 186 2.04 24.31 -25.01
N LEU A 187 3.34 24.05 -25.18
CA LEU A 187 3.83 22.87 -25.87
C LEU A 187 3.32 21.58 -25.21
N LEU A 188 3.25 21.53 -23.88
CA LEU A 188 2.66 20.39 -23.18
C LEU A 188 1.18 20.17 -23.55
N SER A 189 0.37 21.23 -23.54
CA SER A 189 -1.05 21.14 -23.95
C SER A 189 -1.18 20.73 -25.41
N TYR A 190 -0.26 21.17 -26.27
CA TYR A 190 -0.22 20.77 -27.68
C TYR A 190 0.10 19.28 -27.84
N ILE A 191 1.12 18.79 -27.14
CA ILE A 191 1.50 17.37 -27.15
C ILE A 191 0.34 16.49 -26.70
N VAL A 192 -0.31 16.82 -25.59
CA VAL A 192 -1.44 16.05 -25.05
C VAL A 192 -2.58 15.91 -26.04
N SER A 193 -2.93 17.00 -26.71
CA SER A 193 -3.98 17.00 -27.72
C SER A 193 -3.59 16.28 -28.98
N TYR A 194 -2.36 16.47 -29.44
CA TYR A 194 -1.84 15.72 -30.58
C TYR A 194 -1.85 14.22 -30.27
N ASP A 195 -1.45 13.83 -29.07
CA ASP A 195 -1.45 12.45 -28.60
C ASP A 195 -2.86 11.83 -28.69
N LEU A 196 -3.84 12.49 -28.06
CA LEU A 196 -5.25 12.07 -28.07
C LEU A 196 -5.84 11.98 -29.49
N HIS A 197 -5.67 13.03 -30.30
CA HIS A 197 -6.33 13.09 -31.61
C HIS A 197 -5.72 12.14 -32.66
N ASN A 198 -4.47 11.72 -32.49
CA ASN A 198 -3.75 10.95 -33.52
C ASN A 198 -3.45 9.51 -33.11
N PHE A 199 -3.46 9.18 -31.82
CA PHE A 199 -3.05 7.86 -31.35
C PHE A 199 -4.03 7.19 -30.38
N ASP A 200 -5.06 7.90 -29.90
CA ASP A 200 -6.08 7.31 -29.03
C ASP A 200 -7.41 7.19 -29.78
N GLU A 201 -7.71 5.98 -30.27
CA GLU A 201 -8.98 5.68 -30.96
C GLU A 201 -10.21 5.85 -30.05
N ASP A 202 -9.99 5.86 -28.74
CA ASP A 202 -11.00 6.04 -27.71
C ASP A 202 -10.99 7.45 -27.10
N ALA A 203 -10.29 8.41 -27.70
CA ALA A 203 -10.32 9.80 -27.29
C ALA A 203 -11.76 10.32 -27.13
N GLY A 204 -12.01 10.97 -25.99
CA GLY A 204 -13.33 11.44 -25.56
C GLY A 204 -14.25 10.37 -24.95
N LYS A 205 -13.94 9.06 -25.08
CA LYS A 205 -14.79 7.98 -24.54
C LYS A 205 -14.37 7.56 -23.13
N GLU A 206 -15.23 6.82 -22.44
CA GLU A 206 -14.94 6.27 -21.10
C GLU A 206 -13.78 5.26 -21.11
N GLN A 207 -13.51 4.63 -22.26
CA GLN A 207 -12.46 3.63 -22.45
C GLN A 207 -11.06 4.27 -22.64
N CYS A 208 -10.99 5.59 -22.83
CA CYS A 208 -9.74 6.32 -23.03
C CYS A 208 -8.77 6.08 -21.86
N VAL A 209 -7.56 5.58 -22.17
CA VAL A 209 -6.58 5.20 -21.16
C VAL A 209 -5.51 6.28 -21.03
N PHE A 210 -5.27 6.72 -19.80
CA PHE A 210 -4.20 7.66 -19.52
C PHE A 210 -2.82 7.04 -19.84
N PRO A 211 -1.99 7.65 -20.72
CA PRO A 211 -0.82 6.99 -21.31
C PRO A 211 0.42 6.93 -20.40
N LEU A 212 0.40 7.63 -19.26
CA LEU A 212 1.53 7.72 -18.32
C LEU A 212 1.20 7.01 -16.99
N PRO A 213 2.22 6.67 -16.16
CA PRO A 213 1.96 6.20 -14.81
C PRO A 213 1.16 7.22 -14.00
N LYS A 214 0.24 6.74 -13.14
CA LYS A 214 -0.64 7.61 -12.37
C LYS A 214 0.18 8.56 -11.49
N PRO A 215 -0.17 9.85 -11.41
CA PRO A 215 0.56 10.80 -10.57
C PRO A 215 0.68 10.40 -9.09
N GLN A 216 -0.35 9.75 -8.54
CA GLN A 216 -0.35 9.30 -7.14
C GLN A 216 0.68 8.21 -6.88
N ASP A 217 0.82 7.26 -7.80
CA ASP A 217 1.77 6.15 -7.73
C ASP A 217 3.21 6.70 -7.77
N LEU A 218 3.47 7.62 -8.70
CA LEU A 218 4.75 8.34 -8.82
C LEU A 218 5.05 9.18 -7.58
N PHE A 219 4.04 9.84 -7.02
CA PHE A 219 4.20 10.59 -5.78
C PHE A 219 4.63 9.67 -4.63
N GLN A 220 3.92 8.56 -4.42
CA GLN A 220 4.27 7.59 -3.38
C GLN A 220 5.71 7.08 -3.55
N ALA A 221 6.08 6.67 -4.77
CA ALA A 221 7.45 6.22 -5.06
C ALA A 221 8.51 7.29 -4.79
N SER A 222 8.21 8.56 -5.06
CA SER A 222 9.11 9.69 -4.77
C SER A 222 9.36 9.93 -3.27
N GLN A 223 8.50 9.40 -2.39
CA GLN A 223 8.65 9.51 -0.94
C GLN A 223 9.42 8.34 -0.33
N MET A 224 9.72 7.30 -1.10
CA MET A 224 10.38 6.09 -0.62
C MET A 224 11.91 6.23 -0.62
N LYS A 225 12.57 5.51 0.29
CA LYS A 225 14.03 5.41 0.40
C LYS A 225 14.45 3.97 0.60
N PHE A 226 15.44 3.51 -0.14
CA PHE A 226 15.95 2.14 -0.05
C PHE A 226 16.54 1.85 1.34
N GLU A 227 17.14 2.85 1.99
CA GLU A 227 17.71 2.74 3.34
C GLU A 227 16.65 2.45 4.40
N ASP A 228 15.42 2.97 4.23
CA ASP A 228 14.32 2.75 5.16
C ASP A 228 13.84 1.29 5.07
N PHE A 229 13.66 0.74 3.86
CA PHE A 229 13.35 -0.69 3.68
C PHE A 229 14.42 -1.59 4.29
N GLN A 230 15.70 -1.28 4.07
CA GLN A 230 16.79 -2.05 4.67
C GLN A 230 16.74 -2.01 6.21
N LYS A 231 16.42 -0.85 6.79
CA LYS A 231 16.29 -0.69 8.24
C LYS A 231 15.11 -1.48 8.78
N ASP A 232 13.97 -1.43 8.10
CA ASP A 232 12.74 -2.12 8.51
C ASP A 232 12.92 -3.63 8.42
N LEU A 233 13.47 -4.16 7.33
CA LEU A 233 13.78 -5.59 7.19
C LEU A 233 14.78 -6.06 8.24
N ARG A 234 15.84 -5.28 8.53
CA ARG A 234 16.79 -5.63 9.61
C ARG A 234 16.11 -5.68 10.98
N LYS A 235 15.17 -4.77 11.24
CA LYS A 235 14.38 -4.76 12.47
C LYS A 235 13.49 -5.99 12.55
N LEU A 236 12.71 -6.28 11.50
CA LEU A 236 11.86 -7.48 11.42
C LEU A 236 12.67 -8.76 11.64
N LYS A 237 13.84 -8.88 11.02
CA LYS A 237 14.74 -10.03 11.23
C LYS A 237 15.20 -10.18 12.68
N LYS A 238 15.44 -9.06 13.38
CA LYS A 238 15.83 -9.06 14.79
C LYS A 238 14.65 -9.45 15.67
N ASP A 239 13.48 -8.89 15.41
CA ASP A 239 12.27 -9.13 16.19
C ASP A 239 11.77 -10.57 15.98
N LEU A 240 11.93 -11.14 14.77
CA LEU A 240 11.67 -12.56 14.48
C LEU A 240 12.57 -13.47 15.33
N ARG A 241 13.87 -13.17 15.45
CA ARG A 241 14.76 -13.92 16.35
C ARG A 241 14.35 -13.80 17.81
N ALA A 242 13.84 -12.65 18.24
CA ALA A 242 13.32 -12.49 19.60
C ALA A 242 12.08 -13.37 19.80
N CYS A 243 11.16 -13.41 18.83
CA CYS A 243 10.01 -14.30 18.85
C CYS A 243 10.42 -15.78 18.95
N GLU A 244 11.43 -16.23 18.22
CA GLU A 244 11.94 -17.60 18.35
C GLU A 244 12.43 -17.94 19.77
N VAL A 245 13.08 -16.98 20.44
CA VAL A 245 13.53 -17.15 21.83
C VAL A 245 12.33 -17.26 22.78
N GLU A 246 11.32 -16.41 22.62
CA GLU A 246 10.10 -16.45 23.45
C GLU A 246 9.31 -17.75 23.24
N VAL A 247 9.16 -18.19 21.99
CA VAL A 247 8.57 -19.49 21.64
C VAL A 247 9.35 -20.63 22.30
N GLY A 248 10.69 -20.57 22.30
CA GLY A 248 11.55 -21.54 22.96
C GLY A 248 11.33 -21.64 24.48
N LYS A 249 10.94 -20.54 25.16
CA LYS A 249 10.56 -20.57 26.58
C LYS A 249 9.23 -21.30 26.78
N VAL A 250 8.24 -21.05 25.92
CA VAL A 250 6.93 -21.73 25.98
C VAL A 250 7.07 -23.25 25.78
N TYR A 251 8.04 -23.70 24.98
CA TYR A 251 8.27 -25.13 24.73
C TYR A 251 8.86 -25.90 25.91
N GLN A 252 9.39 -25.21 26.92
CA GLN A 252 9.95 -25.85 28.12
C GLN A 252 8.86 -26.28 29.13
N VAL A 253 7.58 -26.01 28.84
CA VAL A 253 6.46 -26.39 29.71
C VAL A 253 6.29 -27.92 29.75
N PRO A 254 6.23 -28.56 30.94
CA PRO A 254 6.23 -30.03 31.07
C PRO A 254 5.00 -30.76 30.50
N SER A 255 3.86 -30.08 30.36
CA SER A 255 2.60 -30.69 29.90
C SER A 255 2.35 -30.44 28.42
N LYS A 256 2.20 -31.52 27.63
CA LYS A 256 1.84 -31.46 26.21
C LYS A 256 0.45 -30.85 25.97
N GLU A 257 -0.49 -31.03 26.91
CA GLU A 257 -1.86 -30.50 26.79
C GLU A 257 -1.90 -28.97 26.83
N HIS A 258 -0.96 -28.33 27.53
CA HIS A 258 -0.90 -26.87 27.64
C HIS A 258 -0.09 -26.20 26.52
N ILE A 259 0.52 -26.97 25.62
CA ILE A 259 1.40 -26.44 24.56
C ILE A 259 0.64 -26.23 23.24
N GLN A 260 -0.38 -27.04 22.97
CA GLN A 260 -1.20 -26.92 21.76
C GLN A 260 -2.42 -26.02 21.98
N PRO A 261 -2.89 -25.29 20.96
CA PRO A 261 -2.43 -25.25 19.56
C PRO A 261 -1.25 -24.28 19.29
N PHE A 262 -0.74 -23.61 20.33
CA PHE A 262 0.28 -22.55 20.18
C PHE A 262 1.54 -23.04 19.46
N LYS A 263 2.04 -24.23 19.81
CA LYS A 263 3.27 -24.75 19.22
C LYS A 263 3.15 -24.95 17.72
N GLU A 264 2.12 -25.67 17.26
CA GLU A 264 1.88 -25.91 15.85
C GLU A 264 1.76 -24.60 15.06
N ASN A 265 0.96 -23.66 15.56
CA ASN A 265 0.76 -22.36 14.91
C ASN A 265 2.06 -21.56 14.81
N MET A 266 2.86 -21.51 15.89
CA MET A 266 4.11 -20.76 15.92
C MET A 266 5.21 -21.41 15.08
N GLU A 267 5.28 -22.75 15.02
CA GLU A 267 6.23 -23.45 14.14
C GLU A 267 5.94 -23.12 12.67
N GLN A 268 4.67 -23.20 12.25
CA GLN A 268 4.27 -22.83 10.89
C GLN A 268 4.56 -21.36 10.60
N PHE A 269 4.20 -20.46 11.52
CA PHE A 269 4.47 -19.04 11.38
C PHE A 269 5.97 -18.75 11.24
N ILE A 270 6.83 -19.28 12.12
CA ILE A 270 8.28 -18.99 12.09
C ILE A 270 8.90 -19.49 10.78
N ILE A 271 8.49 -20.67 10.29
CA ILE A 271 8.96 -21.21 9.00
C ILE A 271 8.59 -20.24 7.88
N GLN A 272 7.31 -19.85 7.78
CA GLN A 272 6.85 -18.95 6.73
C GLN A 272 7.50 -17.57 6.85
N ALA A 273 7.61 -17.02 8.06
CA ALA A 273 8.20 -15.72 8.33
C ALA A 273 9.66 -15.64 7.88
N LYS A 274 10.45 -16.72 8.05
CA LYS A 274 11.83 -16.76 7.55
C LYS A 274 11.90 -16.74 6.03
N ILE A 275 11.02 -17.50 5.36
CA ILE A 275 10.93 -17.54 3.90
C ILE A 275 10.56 -16.14 3.38
N ASP A 276 9.53 -15.53 3.96
CA ASP A 276 9.08 -14.20 3.57
C ASP A 276 10.15 -13.14 3.82
N GLN A 277 10.83 -13.19 4.97
CA GLN A 277 11.93 -12.28 5.30
C GLN A 277 13.06 -12.36 4.27
N GLU A 278 13.48 -13.56 3.88
CA GLU A 278 14.53 -13.76 2.86
C GLU A 278 14.04 -13.33 1.47
N ALA A 279 12.80 -13.64 1.12
CA ALA A 279 12.19 -13.22 -0.15
C ALA A 279 12.16 -11.70 -0.28
N GLU A 280 11.77 -10.96 0.77
CA GLU A 280 11.75 -9.49 0.72
C GLU A 280 13.16 -8.86 0.75
N GLU A 281 14.15 -9.48 1.42
CA GLU A 281 15.55 -9.05 1.34
C GLU A 281 16.10 -9.17 -0.10
N ASN A 282 15.73 -10.24 -0.80
CA ASN A 282 16.09 -10.46 -2.21
C ASN A 282 15.33 -9.48 -3.13
N SER A 283 14.01 -9.36 -2.96
CA SER A 283 13.16 -8.43 -3.72
C SER A 283 13.62 -6.98 -3.58
N LEU A 284 14.05 -6.56 -2.39
CA LEU A 284 14.63 -5.23 -2.17
C LEU A 284 15.89 -5.01 -3.01
N THR A 285 16.78 -6.00 -3.04
CA THR A 285 18.05 -5.94 -3.79
C THR A 285 17.78 -5.85 -5.29
N GLU A 286 16.86 -6.68 -5.80
CA GLU A 286 16.45 -6.69 -7.21
C GLU A 286 15.75 -5.39 -7.60
N THR A 287 14.85 -4.87 -6.76
CA THR A 287 14.14 -3.61 -6.97
C THR A 287 15.12 -2.44 -7.02
N HIS A 288 16.09 -2.38 -6.11
CA HIS A 288 17.11 -1.32 -6.10
C HIS A 288 17.96 -1.36 -7.36
N LYS A 289 18.39 -2.56 -7.78
CA LYS A 289 19.11 -2.74 -9.05
C LYS A 289 18.28 -2.29 -10.26
N CYS A 290 17.03 -2.73 -10.35
CA CYS A 290 16.10 -2.34 -11.43
C CYS A 290 15.89 -0.82 -11.49
N PHE A 291 15.76 -0.17 -10.33
CA PHE A 291 15.67 1.27 -10.23
C PHE A 291 16.94 1.97 -10.75
N LEU A 292 18.13 1.52 -10.35
CA LEU A 292 19.39 2.09 -10.84
C LEU A 292 19.54 1.92 -12.36
N GLU A 293 19.23 0.74 -12.90
CA GLU A 293 19.20 0.50 -14.34
C GLU A 293 18.20 1.41 -15.07
N THR A 294 17.06 1.70 -14.45
CA THR A 294 16.06 2.63 -14.99
C THR A 294 16.57 4.07 -15.01
N THR A 295 17.23 4.53 -13.93
CA THR A 295 17.82 5.87 -13.91
C THR A 295 18.94 6.01 -14.95
N ALA A 296 19.72 4.95 -15.17
CA ALA A 296 20.75 4.89 -16.21
C ALA A 296 20.15 4.88 -17.62
N TYR A 297 19.03 4.18 -17.84
CA TYR A 297 18.28 4.19 -19.11
C TYR A 297 17.89 5.62 -19.51
N PHE A 298 17.44 6.44 -18.55
CA PHE A 298 17.13 7.86 -18.76
C PHE A 298 18.34 8.80 -18.69
N SER A 299 19.57 8.27 -18.65
CA SER A 299 20.82 9.02 -18.54
C SER A 299 20.86 10.00 -17.36
N MET A 300 20.11 9.70 -16.29
CA MET A 300 20.09 10.54 -15.10
C MET A 300 21.33 10.30 -14.25
N ARG A 301 21.91 11.40 -13.76
CA ARG A 301 23.09 11.37 -12.90
C ARG A 301 22.72 11.71 -11.47
N PRO A 302 23.42 11.14 -10.47
CA PRO A 302 23.27 11.55 -9.08
C PRO A 302 23.54 13.05 -8.93
N LYS A 303 22.90 13.69 -7.93
CA LYS A 303 23.24 15.07 -7.58
C LYS A 303 24.66 15.15 -7.01
N ILE A 304 25.25 16.34 -7.04
CA ILE A 304 26.59 16.57 -6.47
C ILE A 304 26.57 16.16 -5.00
N GLY A 305 27.47 15.25 -4.63
CA GLY A 305 27.58 14.70 -3.26
C GLY A 305 26.75 13.44 -3.00
N GLU A 306 25.89 13.02 -3.93
CA GLU A 306 25.15 11.76 -3.86
C GLU A 306 25.88 10.67 -4.65
N LYS A 307 25.84 9.43 -4.15
CA LYS A 307 26.43 8.26 -4.83
C LYS A 307 25.54 7.73 -5.96
N GLU A 308 24.23 7.82 -5.76
CA GLU A 308 23.20 7.25 -6.61
C GLU A 308 22.06 8.25 -6.78
N VAL A 309 21.30 8.12 -7.86
CA VAL A 309 20.06 8.89 -8.02
C VAL A 309 19.07 8.41 -6.97
N SER A 310 18.38 9.32 -6.27
CA SER A 310 17.34 8.93 -5.32
C SER A 310 15.96 8.79 -5.98
N PRO A 311 15.06 7.92 -5.45
CA PRO A 311 13.68 7.82 -5.91
C PRO A 311 12.96 9.17 -5.94
N ASN A 312 13.23 10.03 -4.95
CA ASN A 312 12.69 11.39 -4.89
C ASN A 312 13.02 12.23 -6.13
N VAL A 313 14.28 12.20 -6.56
CA VAL A 313 14.73 12.98 -7.71
C VAL A 313 14.17 12.40 -9.01
N PHE A 314 14.23 11.07 -9.18
CA PHE A 314 13.77 10.41 -10.39
C PHE A 314 12.24 10.48 -10.55
N PHE A 315 11.50 9.93 -9.58
CA PHE A 315 10.04 9.89 -9.65
C PHE A 315 9.40 11.26 -9.39
N GLY A 316 10.10 12.20 -8.76
CA GLY A 316 9.63 13.58 -8.61
C GLY A 316 9.43 14.29 -9.95
N ILE A 317 10.37 14.13 -10.89
CA ILE A 317 10.24 14.68 -12.25
C ILE A 317 9.02 14.08 -12.95
N TRP A 318 8.90 12.75 -12.91
CA TRP A 318 7.78 12.04 -13.51
C TRP A 318 6.44 12.39 -12.86
N HIS A 319 6.39 12.55 -11.54
CA HIS A 319 5.20 12.95 -10.81
C HIS A 319 4.71 14.33 -11.27
N GLU A 320 5.60 15.32 -11.34
CA GLU A 320 5.22 16.67 -11.78
C GLU A 320 4.79 16.67 -13.25
N PHE A 321 5.54 15.99 -14.12
CA PHE A 321 5.20 15.88 -15.54
C PHE A 321 3.85 15.17 -15.76
N SER A 322 3.66 14.00 -15.15
CA SER A 322 2.43 13.21 -15.26
C SER A 322 1.22 13.96 -14.69
N SER A 323 1.40 14.72 -13.60
CA SER A 323 0.33 15.56 -13.04
C SER A 323 -0.14 16.61 -14.04
N HIS A 324 0.78 17.42 -14.57
CA HIS A 324 0.42 18.44 -15.56
C HIS A 324 -0.16 17.82 -16.84
N PHE A 325 0.43 16.71 -17.33
CA PHE A 325 -0.09 16.00 -18.49
C PHE A 325 -1.53 15.54 -18.25
N LYS A 326 -1.82 14.96 -17.07
CA LYS A 326 -3.15 14.47 -16.70
C LYS A 326 -4.19 15.59 -16.64
N ASP A 327 -3.81 16.77 -16.17
CA ASP A 327 -4.72 17.92 -16.12
C ASP A 327 -5.12 18.37 -17.52
N PHE A 328 -4.14 18.51 -18.43
CA PHE A 328 -4.44 18.81 -19.83
C PHE A 328 -5.21 17.67 -20.51
N TRP A 329 -4.87 16.41 -20.24
CA TRP A 329 -5.48 15.23 -20.87
C TRP A 329 -6.95 15.11 -20.50
N LYS A 330 -7.30 15.35 -19.22
CA LYS A 330 -8.70 15.39 -18.78
C LYS A 330 -9.49 16.52 -19.43
N ASN A 331 -8.89 17.70 -19.59
CA ASN A 331 -9.56 18.84 -20.20
C ASN A 331 -9.77 18.63 -21.70
N GLU A 332 -8.75 18.12 -22.39
CA GLU A 332 -8.82 17.86 -23.83
C GLU A 332 -9.82 16.74 -24.15
N ASN A 333 -9.81 15.63 -23.40
CA ASN A 333 -10.79 14.55 -23.59
C ASN A 333 -12.24 15.03 -23.45
N LYS A 334 -12.50 15.98 -22.55
CA LYS A 334 -13.85 16.57 -22.41
C LYS A 334 -14.25 17.44 -23.59
N LEU A 335 -13.29 17.98 -24.35
CA LEU A 335 -13.54 18.83 -25.52
C LEU A 335 -13.71 18.03 -26.82
N ILE A 336 -13.23 16.78 -26.85
CA ILE A 336 -13.37 15.88 -28.01
C ILE A 336 -14.80 15.29 -28.11
N LEU A 337 -15.52 15.23 -26.97
CA LEU A 337 -16.96 14.96 -26.90
C LEU A 337 -17.78 16.15 -27.42
#